data_AF-A0A5A8A008-F1
#
_entry.id   AF-A0A5A8A008-F1
#
_cell.length_a   1.000
_cell.length_b   1.000
_cell.length_c   1.000
_cell.angle_alpha   90.00
_cell.angle_beta   90.00
_cell.angle_gamma   90.00
#
_symmetry.space_group_name_H-M   'P 1'
#
loop_
_entity.id
_entity.type
_entity.pdbx_description
1 polymer ?
#
loop_
_entity_poly.entity_id
_entity_poly.type
_entity_poly.pdbx_seq_one_letter_code
_entity_poly.pdbx_strand_id
1 'polypeptide(L)' 'SWFLSLADARERIEDWRCHYNEDRPHTALGGLTPRAFAKQAVTARELA' A
#
# COMPACT_ATOMS: atom_id res chain seq x y z
N SER A 1 -10.92 -11.82 -21.48
CA SER A 1 -10.75 -12.05 -20.04
C SER A 1 -9.64 -11.14 -19.54
N TRP A 2 -9.81 -10.46 -18.40
CA TRP A 2 -8.79 -9.57 -17.81
C TRP A 2 -7.69 -10.33 -17.05
N PHE A 3 -7.98 -11.57 -16.65
CA PHE A 3 -7.05 -12.50 -16.01
C PHE A 3 -7.00 -13.82 -16.76
N LEU A 4 -5.84 -14.47 -16.70
CA LEU A 4 -5.60 -15.76 -17.34
C LEU A 4 -6.09 -16.93 -16.48
N SER A 5 -6.08 -16.77 -15.15
CA SER A 5 -6.56 -17.75 -14.18
C SER A 5 -6.77 -17.09 -12.80
N LEU A 6 -7.27 -17.84 -11.81
CA LEU A 6 -7.31 -17.38 -10.43
C LEU A 6 -5.90 -17.19 -9.83
N ALA A 7 -4.91 -17.95 -10.29
CA ALA A 7 -3.52 -17.79 -9.84
C ALA A 7 -2.95 -16.46 -10.35
N ASP A 8 -3.12 -16.18 -11.65
CA ASP A 8 -2.73 -14.92 -12.29
C ASP A 8 -3.40 -13.71 -11.62
N ALA A 9 -4.71 -13.81 -11.33
CA ALA A 9 -5.42 -12.75 -10.63
C ALA A 9 -4.82 -12.45 -9.25
N ARG A 10 -4.47 -13.51 -8.50
CA ARG A 10 -3.93 -13.39 -7.15
C ARG A 10 -2.55 -12.76 -7.15
N GLU A 11 -1.69 -13.17 -8.09
CA GLU A 11 -0.36 -12.60 -8.26
C GLU A 11 -0.42 -11.11 -8.61
N ARG A 12 -1.25 -10.74 -9.60
CA ARG A 12 -1.34 -9.34 -10.05
C ARG A 12 -1.96 -8.42 -9.01
N ILE A 13 -2.94 -8.90 -8.24
CA ILE A 13 -3.52 -8.14 -7.13
C ILE A 13 -2.48 -7.94 -6.01
N GLU A 14 -1.69 -8.97 -5.72
CA GLU A 14 -0.67 -8.88 -4.68
C GLU A 14 0.46 -7.93 -5.07
N ASP A 15 0.94 -8.00 -6.31
CA ASP A 15 1.91 -7.05 -6.85
C ASP A 15 1.40 -5.61 -6.76
N TRP A 16 0.16 -5.39 -7.19
CA TRP A 16 -0.49 -4.08 -7.07
C TRP A 16 -0.62 -3.62 -5.61
N ARG A 17 -0.99 -4.52 -4.70
CA ARG A 17 -1.12 -4.21 -3.26
C ARG A 17 0.22 -3.77 -2.68
N CYS A 18 1.31 -4.44 -3.03
CA CYS A 18 2.66 -4.06 -2.62
C CYS A 18 3.02 -2.68 -3.16
N HIS A 19 2.97 -2.51 -4.48
CA HIS A 19 3.33 -1.23 -5.11
C HIS A 19 2.50 -0.05 -4.59
N TYR A 20 1.18 -0.22 -4.40
CA TYR A 20 0.31 0.83 -3.88
C TYR A 20 0.70 1.23 -2.44
N ASN A 21 0.96 0.26 -1.57
CA ASN A 21 1.24 0.53 -0.16
C ASN A 21 2.68 0.96 0.10
N GLU A 22 3.62 0.52 -0.73
CA GLU A 22 5.05 0.71 -0.51
C GLU A 22 5.60 1.92 -1.27
N ASP A 23 5.16 2.13 -2.52
CA ASP A 23 5.88 3.00 -3.47
C ASP A 23 5.07 4.23 -3.90
N ARG A 24 3.73 4.14 -3.87
CA ARG A 24 2.89 5.23 -4.39
C ARG A 24 2.62 6.31 -3.33
N PRO A 25 3.07 7.56 -3.52
CA PRO A 25 2.70 8.66 -2.64
C PRO A 25 1.26 9.13 -2.89
N HIS A 26 0.56 9.54 -1.83
CA HIS A 26 -0.82 10.02 -1.90
C HIS A 26 -0.96 11.44 -1.34
N THR A 27 -1.59 12.34 -2.09
CA THR A 27 -1.82 13.74 -1.66
C THR A 27 -2.67 13.83 -0.40
N ALA A 28 -3.66 12.94 -0.24
CA ALA A 28 -4.47 12.86 0.99
C ALA A 28 -3.65 12.46 2.23
N LEU A 29 -2.48 11.83 2.04
CA LEU A 29 -1.53 11.47 3.09
C LEU A 29 -0.34 12.44 3.14
N GLY A 30 -0.49 13.66 2.62
CA GLY A 30 0.59 14.65 2.59
C GLY A 30 1.75 14.29 1.66
N GLY A 31 1.50 13.46 0.65
CA GLY A 31 2.54 12.97 -0.27
C GLY A 31 3.30 11.74 0.25
N LEU A 32 2.87 11.14 1.36
CA LEU A 32 3.44 9.89 1.86
C LEU A 32 2.82 8.66 1.20
N THR A 33 3.57 7.56 1.19
CA THR A 33 3.01 6.24 0.88
C THR A 33 2.18 5.74 2.06
N PRO A 34 1.20 4.84 1.85
CA PRO A 34 0.36 4.34 2.93
C PRO A 34 1.19 3.73 4.07
N ARG A 35 2.25 3.00 3.76
CA ARG A 35 3.13 2.42 4.79
C ARG A 35 3.95 3.47 5.54
N ALA A 36 4.43 4.51 4.88
CA ALA A 36 5.14 5.61 5.54
C ALA A 36 4.20 6.37 6.50
N PHE A 37 2.97 6.63 6.07
CA PHE A 37 1.94 7.26 6.90
C PHE A 37 1.60 6.39 8.12
N ALA A 38 1.37 5.08 7.92
CA ALA A 38 1.07 4.15 9.02
C ALA A 38 2.20 4.09 10.06
N LYS A 39 3.47 4.11 9.64
CA LYS A 39 4.62 4.18 10.55
C LYS A 39 4.58 5.42 11.43
N GLN A 40 4.29 6.59 10.86
CA GLN A 40 4.16 7.83 11.64
C GLN A 40 3.03 7.76 12.66
N ALA A 41 1.87 7.20 12.27
CA ALA A 41 0.73 7.03 13.16
C ALA A 41 1.04 6.09 14.34
N VAL A 42 1.79 5.00 14.09
CA VAL A 42 2.26 4.10 15.16
C VAL A 42 3.20 4.83 16.10
N THR A 43 4.22 5.52 15.57
CA THR A 43 5.18 6.28 16.39
C THR A 43 4.49 7.36 17.22
N ALA A 44 3.53 8.09 16.65
CA ALA A 44 2.77 9.11 17.39
C ALA A 44 1.97 8.52 18.56
N ARG A 45 1.42 7.30 18.39
CA ARG A 45 0.69 6.60 19.45
C ARG A 45 1.61 6.09 20.56
N GLU A 46 2.84 5.69 20.25
CA GLU A 46 3.81 5.22 21.24
C GLU A 46 4.38 6.35 22.12
N LEU A 47 4.39 7.58 21.61
CA LEU A 47 4.91 8.76 22.30
C LEU A 47 3.86 9.52 23.14
N ALA A 48 2.59 9.14 23.06
CA ALA A 48 1.46 9.77 23.76
C ALA A 48 1.06 8.97 25.00
#